data_AF-A0A5C6EYD0-F1
#
_entry.id   AF-A0A5C6EYD0-F1
#
_cell.length_a   1.000
_cell.length_b   1.000
_cell.length_c   1.000
_cell.angle_alpha   90.00
_cell.angle_beta   90.00
_cell.angle_gamma   90.00
#
_symmetry.space_group_name_H-M   'P 1'
#
loop_
_entity.id
_entity.type
_entity.pdbx_description
1 polymer ?
#
loop_
_entity_poly.entity_id
_entity_poly.type
_entity_poly.pdbx_seq_one_letter_code
_entity_poly.pdbx_strand_id
1 'polypeptide(L)'
;MKSASASNQRWRRFTHPVRLASVVALLWLIPSPASKPIDATDPPRLAEIRAMLGDAGILVGDVDANGMWQLKDGSGASHGSLARTLPAAKKIVGYRGPTEAMMVFDADLQITAVGLLHSADTTEHVDAVRASADFFRQFIGWGWGGRGSENRIDGVSGATLTSMALAQGIVKRIGGDRPSLIFPDDVSDAERAKWSDDSDSSQDLVRTGPYTDNIIGYQGPTELLMTLDADQRVVSMGIRTSFDNEPYVDYVRTERSFWKRFTGRTIDDLATMDPMAEGIEGVSGATMTSLAVADTVVAAANEIVQRGADESSDATAVAVRWTIADVITIATILAAALFRRLQWFRSTVGRKVWLLSVLIVIGLWAGNLISMALIAGWSAQGIAWRLAPGLASIVVVAFLVPPLTKANPYCNHLCPHGALQQLVKPTPKSRRRVSFPVGLTRWMRRLPGLTLVAGYLALIASPSIDLASWEPFHAYLFRIAGWSSIAFALMTLAASSFIPMAYCRMGCPTGRLIDYVRLSATSHRFQRSDAIVVAMLIVAVAASVSRL
;
A
#
# COMPACT_ATOMS: atom_id res chain seq x y z
N MET A 1 13.95 -49.46 23.22
CA MET A 1 12.99 -48.72 22.36
C MET A 1 12.42 -47.43 22.97
N LYS A 2 12.14 -47.33 24.29
CA LYS A 2 11.65 -46.07 24.90
C LYS A 2 12.68 -44.91 24.91
N SER A 3 13.98 -45.19 25.04
CA SER A 3 15.03 -44.15 25.04
C SER A 3 15.21 -43.44 23.68
N ALA A 4 15.15 -44.19 22.58
CA ALA A 4 15.22 -43.65 21.22
C ALA A 4 13.97 -42.79 20.86
N SER A 5 12.81 -43.10 21.43
CA SER A 5 11.58 -42.30 21.28
C SER A 5 11.72 -40.93 21.96
N ALA A 6 12.25 -40.92 23.20
CA ALA A 6 12.46 -39.69 23.96
C ALA A 6 13.53 -38.79 23.33
N SER A 7 14.65 -39.36 22.86
CA SER A 7 15.70 -38.60 22.18
C SER A 7 15.21 -38.03 20.84
N ASN A 8 14.52 -38.83 20.01
CA ASN A 8 13.94 -38.34 18.76
C ASN A 8 12.89 -37.24 18.99
N GLN A 9 12.11 -37.33 20.06
CA GLN A 9 11.15 -36.29 20.43
C GLN A 9 11.85 -35.01 20.90
N ARG A 10 12.97 -35.12 21.63
CA ARG A 10 13.80 -33.99 22.07
C ARG A 10 14.49 -33.29 20.90
N TRP A 11 15.11 -34.05 19.99
CA TRP A 11 15.70 -33.51 18.75
C TRP A 11 14.67 -32.86 17.86
N ARG A 12 13.47 -33.44 17.71
CA ARG A 12 12.36 -32.83 16.96
C ARG A 12 11.96 -31.46 17.51
N ARG A 13 11.99 -31.28 18.84
CA ARG A 13 11.70 -30.00 19.51
C ARG A 13 12.78 -28.95 19.27
N PHE A 14 13.95 -29.33 18.76
CA PHE A 14 15.04 -28.42 18.45
C PHE A 14 15.18 -28.15 16.94
N THR A 15 15.27 -29.21 16.13
CA THR A 15 15.52 -29.10 14.69
C THR A 15 14.36 -28.45 13.93
N HIS A 16 13.12 -28.69 14.35
CA HIS A 16 11.94 -28.14 13.66
C HIS A 16 11.80 -26.63 13.89
N PRO A 17 11.90 -26.08 15.13
CA PRO A 17 11.98 -24.64 15.33
C PRO A 17 13.14 -23.98 14.60
N VAL A 18 14.33 -24.59 14.58
CA VAL A 18 15.48 -24.06 13.82
C VAL A 18 15.16 -23.96 12.34
N ARG A 19 14.54 -24.99 11.75
CA ARG A 19 14.10 -24.95 10.34
C ARG A 19 13.12 -23.80 10.08
N LEU A 20 12.15 -23.60 10.96
CA LEU A 20 11.19 -22.51 10.84
C LEU A 20 11.89 -21.15 10.95
N ALA A 21 12.77 -20.99 11.93
CA ALA A 21 13.56 -19.77 12.12
C ALA A 21 14.43 -19.47 10.90
N SER A 22 15.05 -20.49 10.28
CA SER A 22 15.83 -20.31 9.05
C SER A 22 14.98 -19.84 7.88
N VAL A 23 13.76 -20.35 7.71
CA VAL A 23 12.85 -19.88 6.66
C VAL A 23 12.39 -18.45 6.94
N VAL A 24 12.03 -18.12 8.18
CA VAL A 24 11.67 -16.76 8.58
C VAL A 24 12.83 -15.79 8.33
N ALA A 25 14.07 -16.18 8.68
CA ALA A 25 15.25 -15.38 8.40
C ALA A 25 15.51 -15.17 6.91
N LEU A 26 15.35 -16.22 6.07
CA LEU A 26 15.44 -16.07 4.62
C LEU A 26 14.41 -15.10 4.07
N LEU A 27 13.16 -15.19 4.52
CA LEU A 27 12.08 -14.29 4.12
C LEU A 27 12.36 -12.84 4.53
N TRP A 28 12.91 -12.64 5.74
CA TRP A 28 13.28 -11.31 6.24
C TRP A 28 14.45 -10.69 5.48
N LEU A 29 15.36 -11.52 4.96
CA LEU A 29 16.50 -11.09 4.15
C LEU A 29 16.15 -10.86 2.67
N ILE A 30 14.87 -10.99 2.27
CA ILE A 30 14.46 -10.63 0.91
C ILE A 30 14.57 -9.11 0.75
N PRO A 31 15.39 -8.61 -0.18
CA PRO A 31 15.55 -7.18 -0.39
C PRO A 31 14.24 -6.55 -0.91
N SER A 32 13.99 -5.30 -0.50
CA SER A 32 12.83 -4.56 -1.01
C SER A 32 12.95 -4.32 -2.52
N PRO A 33 11.89 -4.58 -3.31
CA PRO A 33 11.82 -4.22 -4.72
C PRO A 33 12.02 -2.73 -5.00
N ALA A 34 11.79 -1.87 -4.00
CA ALA A 34 12.04 -0.43 -4.07
C ALA A 34 13.54 -0.14 -4.00
N SER A 35 14.30 -0.58 -5.01
CA SER A 35 15.77 -0.62 -4.98
C SER A 35 16.45 0.68 -5.43
N LYS A 36 15.76 1.82 -5.37
CA LYS A 36 16.36 3.14 -5.15
C LYS A 36 15.41 3.94 -4.26
N PRO A 37 15.89 4.74 -3.29
CA PRO A 37 15.09 5.87 -2.84
C PRO A 37 14.73 6.62 -4.11
N ILE A 38 13.44 6.68 -4.43
CA ILE A 38 12.96 7.69 -5.36
C ILE A 38 13.29 8.97 -4.61
N ASP A 39 14.35 9.66 -5.05
CA ASP A 39 14.67 10.96 -4.49
C ASP A 39 13.43 11.81 -4.70
N ALA A 40 12.81 12.24 -3.60
CA ALA A 40 11.58 13.01 -3.62
C ALA A 40 11.78 14.36 -4.33
N THR A 41 13.03 14.71 -4.63
CA THR A 41 13.46 15.93 -5.31
C THR A 41 13.41 15.81 -6.84
N ASP A 42 13.49 14.60 -7.40
CA ASP A 42 13.53 14.42 -8.85
C ASP A 42 12.11 14.31 -9.45
N PRO A 43 11.75 15.17 -10.41
CA PRO A 43 10.47 15.08 -11.07
C PRO A 43 10.34 13.77 -11.87
N PRO A 44 9.10 13.29 -12.10
CA PRO A 44 8.83 12.24 -13.08
C PRO A 44 9.44 12.58 -14.44
N ARG A 45 9.72 11.56 -15.26
CA ARG A 45 10.34 11.81 -16.57
C ARG A 45 9.39 12.63 -17.42
N LEU A 46 9.93 13.64 -18.10
CA LEU A 46 9.14 14.54 -18.96
C LEU A 46 8.30 13.78 -20.00
N ALA A 47 8.81 12.67 -20.52
CA ALA A 47 8.06 11.81 -21.44
C ALA A 47 6.80 11.19 -20.81
N GLU A 48 6.84 10.82 -19.53
CA GLU A 48 5.71 10.24 -18.79
C GLU A 48 4.65 11.32 -18.49
N ILE A 49 5.09 12.53 -18.14
CA ILE A 49 4.22 13.68 -17.89
C ILE A 49 3.47 14.06 -19.17
N ARG A 50 4.21 14.22 -20.29
CA ARG A 50 3.63 14.56 -21.60
C ARG A 50 2.70 13.48 -22.12
N ALA A 51 3.02 12.21 -21.90
CA ALA A 51 2.14 11.11 -22.28
C ALA A 51 0.81 11.12 -21.50
N MET A 52 0.83 11.53 -20.23
CA MET A 52 -0.37 11.64 -19.40
C MET A 52 -1.22 12.86 -19.77
N LEU A 53 -0.59 14.01 -20.02
CA LEU A 53 -1.30 15.27 -20.30
C LEU A 53 -1.68 15.44 -21.77
N GLY A 54 -1.07 14.66 -22.69
CA GLY A 54 -1.32 14.78 -24.12
C GLY A 54 -0.74 16.04 -24.75
N ASP A 55 0.07 16.82 -24.01
CA ASP A 55 0.68 18.07 -24.46
C ASP A 55 2.21 17.96 -24.47
N ALA A 56 2.82 18.20 -25.62
CA ALA A 56 4.26 18.17 -25.82
C ALA A 56 4.97 19.47 -25.37
N GLY A 57 4.22 20.56 -25.18
CA GLY A 57 4.74 21.88 -24.78
C GLY A 57 5.05 22.03 -23.30
N ILE A 58 4.64 21.06 -22.47
CA ILE A 58 4.81 21.15 -21.02
C ILE A 58 6.28 21.02 -20.62
N LEU A 59 6.66 21.89 -19.69
CA LEU A 59 7.93 21.97 -18.99
C LEU A 59 7.70 21.79 -17.49
N VAL A 60 8.69 21.23 -16.81
CA VAL A 60 8.68 21.04 -15.34
C VAL A 60 9.58 22.10 -14.73
N GLY A 61 9.01 22.90 -13.85
CA GLY A 61 9.71 23.92 -13.07
C GLY A 61 10.16 23.39 -11.70
N ASP A 62 10.47 24.33 -10.82
CA ASP A 62 10.96 24.04 -9.48
C ASP A 62 9.91 23.35 -8.60
N VAL A 63 10.40 22.63 -7.60
CA VAL A 63 9.59 22.01 -6.57
C VAL A 63 9.20 23.05 -5.51
N ASP A 64 7.93 23.04 -5.09
CA ASP A 64 7.43 23.89 -4.01
C ASP A 64 7.70 23.28 -2.62
N ALA A 65 7.34 24.02 -1.57
CA ALA A 65 7.50 23.59 -0.17
C ALA A 65 6.75 22.28 0.17
N ASN A 66 5.76 21.89 -0.65
CA ASN A 66 4.95 20.69 -0.44
C ASN A 66 5.41 19.50 -1.28
N GLY A 67 6.51 19.63 -2.01
CA GLY A 67 7.04 18.59 -2.87
C GLY A 67 6.21 18.41 -4.16
N MET A 68 5.58 19.48 -4.66
CA MET A 68 4.93 19.51 -5.96
C MET A 68 5.77 20.30 -6.95
N TRP A 69 5.90 19.80 -8.18
CA TRP A 69 6.60 20.50 -9.25
C TRP A 69 5.65 21.37 -10.03
N GLN A 70 6.01 22.63 -10.28
CA GLN A 70 5.20 23.49 -11.14
C GLN A 70 5.27 23.02 -12.60
N LEU A 71 4.12 22.96 -13.26
CA LEU A 71 4.03 22.69 -14.70
C LEU A 71 3.86 24.02 -15.42
N LYS A 72 4.71 24.27 -16.41
CA LYS A 72 4.68 25.48 -17.23
C LYS A 72 4.47 25.11 -18.69
N ASP A 73 3.77 25.96 -19.44
CA ASP A 73 3.68 25.83 -20.89
C ASP A 73 4.94 26.36 -21.59
N GLY A 74 5.00 26.21 -22.92
CA GLY A 74 6.12 26.70 -23.74
C GLY A 74 6.31 28.23 -23.74
N SER A 75 5.33 28.98 -23.23
CA SER A 75 5.39 30.44 -23.05
C SER A 75 5.85 30.85 -21.65
N GLY A 76 5.97 29.90 -20.72
CA GLY A 76 6.34 30.12 -19.32
C GLY A 76 5.15 30.37 -18.39
N ALA A 77 3.91 30.30 -18.88
CA ALA A 77 2.70 30.44 -18.07
C ALA A 77 2.43 29.16 -17.26
N SER A 78 1.84 29.31 -16.07
CA SER A 78 1.51 28.19 -15.19
C SER A 78 0.37 27.34 -15.78
N HIS A 79 0.64 26.05 -15.98
CA HIS A 79 -0.34 25.06 -16.43
C HIS A 79 -0.93 24.28 -15.24
N GLY A 80 -0.29 24.29 -14.08
CA GLY A 80 -0.72 23.57 -12.89
C GLY A 80 0.46 23.07 -12.04
N SER A 81 0.21 22.10 -11.18
CA SER A 81 1.24 21.46 -10.35
C SER A 81 1.18 19.95 -10.46
N LEU A 82 2.32 19.29 -10.21
CA LEU A 82 2.52 17.87 -10.33
C LEU A 82 2.95 17.30 -8.99
N ALA A 83 2.27 16.26 -8.50
CA ALA A 83 2.68 15.55 -7.30
C ALA A 83 2.83 14.05 -7.54
N ARG A 84 3.67 13.42 -6.71
CA ARG A 84 3.83 11.96 -6.63
C ARG A 84 3.33 11.47 -5.28
N THR A 85 2.86 10.23 -5.23
CA THR A 85 2.43 9.62 -3.96
C THR A 85 3.59 9.06 -3.14
N LEU A 86 4.73 8.70 -3.76
CA LEU A 86 5.95 8.35 -3.04
C LEU A 86 6.80 9.60 -2.78
N PRO A 87 7.49 9.67 -1.62
CA PRO A 87 7.66 8.63 -0.61
C PRO A 87 6.52 8.50 0.43
N ALA A 88 5.56 9.43 0.48
CA ALA A 88 4.51 9.47 1.51
C ALA A 88 3.68 8.17 1.62
N ALA A 89 3.40 7.53 0.48
CA ALA A 89 2.63 6.30 0.35
C ALA A 89 3.48 5.01 0.42
N LYS A 90 4.77 5.08 0.77
CA LYS A 90 5.69 3.92 0.74
C LYS A 90 5.23 2.71 1.57
N LYS A 91 4.50 2.96 2.67
CA LYS A 91 3.98 1.91 3.57
C LYS A 91 2.70 1.24 3.05
N ILE A 92 2.12 1.74 1.95
CA ILE A 92 0.90 1.20 1.36
C ILE A 92 1.31 0.17 0.30
N VAL A 93 1.01 -1.10 0.59
CA VAL A 93 1.47 -2.25 -0.20
C VAL A 93 0.30 -2.86 -0.97
N GLY A 94 0.50 -3.07 -2.27
CA GLY A 94 -0.41 -3.77 -3.16
C GLY A 94 -0.26 -5.29 -3.10
N TYR A 95 -0.28 -5.95 -4.26
CA TYR A 95 -0.18 -7.41 -4.33
C TYR A 95 1.22 -7.91 -3.94
N ARG A 96 2.28 -7.22 -4.37
CA ARG A 96 3.68 -7.52 -4.08
C ARG A 96 4.41 -6.31 -3.48
N GLY A 97 4.07 -5.08 -3.86
CA GLY A 97 4.82 -3.90 -3.42
C GLY A 97 4.09 -2.56 -3.51
N PRO A 98 4.79 -1.42 -3.32
CA PRO A 98 4.12 -0.14 -3.31
C PRO A 98 3.84 0.26 -4.75
N THR A 99 2.77 1.03 -4.93
CA THR A 99 2.38 1.55 -6.23
C THR A 99 2.35 3.05 -6.16
N GLU A 100 3.04 3.67 -7.11
CA GLU A 100 3.20 5.10 -7.20
C GLU A 100 2.22 5.69 -8.22
N ALA A 101 1.50 6.72 -7.79
CA ALA A 101 0.71 7.54 -8.67
C ALA A 101 1.40 8.88 -8.92
N MET A 102 1.16 9.41 -10.11
CA MET A 102 1.44 10.77 -10.51
C MET A 102 0.10 11.48 -10.65
N MET A 103 -0.02 12.68 -10.09
CA MET A 103 -1.24 13.49 -10.08
C MET A 103 -0.91 14.88 -10.57
N VAL A 104 -1.79 15.45 -11.39
CA VAL A 104 -1.70 16.83 -11.83
C VAL A 104 -2.88 17.60 -11.27
N PHE A 105 -2.59 18.79 -10.77
CA PHE A 105 -3.56 19.70 -10.19
C PHE A 105 -3.67 20.96 -11.04
N ASP A 106 -4.86 21.54 -11.07
CA ASP A 106 -5.07 22.90 -11.57
C ASP A 106 -4.67 23.96 -10.54
N ALA A 107 -4.94 25.22 -10.86
CA ALA A 107 -4.67 26.35 -9.96
C ALA A 107 -5.52 26.33 -8.67
N ASP A 108 -6.67 25.63 -8.67
CA ASP A 108 -7.54 25.47 -7.51
C ASP A 108 -7.19 24.22 -6.68
N LEU A 109 -6.04 23.61 -6.97
CA LEU A 109 -5.54 22.38 -6.37
C LEU A 109 -6.54 21.20 -6.51
N GLN A 110 -7.28 21.15 -7.62
CA GLN A 110 -8.13 20.01 -7.99
C GLN A 110 -7.39 19.09 -8.94
N ILE A 111 -7.52 17.78 -8.73
CA ILE A 111 -6.92 16.77 -9.59
C ILE A 111 -7.54 16.84 -11.00
N THR A 112 -6.73 17.12 -12.01
CA THR A 112 -7.12 17.12 -13.44
C THR A 112 -6.64 15.89 -14.19
N ALA A 113 -5.58 15.23 -13.71
CA ALA A 113 -5.11 13.97 -14.27
C ALA A 113 -4.43 13.10 -13.20
N VAL A 114 -4.59 11.79 -13.33
CA VAL A 114 -3.92 10.78 -12.48
C VAL A 114 -3.43 9.64 -13.36
N GLY A 115 -2.23 9.15 -13.08
CA GLY A 115 -1.67 7.98 -13.74
C GLY A 115 -0.80 7.15 -12.81
N LEU A 116 -0.63 5.86 -13.16
CA LEU A 116 0.34 4.99 -12.50
C LEU A 116 1.73 5.27 -13.08
N LEU A 117 2.64 5.75 -12.23
CA LEU A 117 4.01 6.07 -12.62
C LEU A 117 4.89 4.82 -12.58
N HIS A 118 5.10 4.29 -11.38
CA HIS A 118 5.90 3.09 -11.12
C HIS A 118 5.17 2.15 -10.15
N SER A 119 5.45 0.85 -10.22
CA SER A 119 4.94 -0.12 -9.26
C SER A 119 5.89 -1.28 -9.13
N ALA A 120 5.99 -1.82 -7.91
CA ALA A 120 6.66 -3.08 -7.64
C ALA A 120 5.72 -4.28 -7.66
N ASP A 121 4.45 -4.10 -8.07
CA ASP A 121 3.53 -5.21 -8.31
C ASP A 121 3.91 -6.01 -9.57
N THR A 122 3.21 -7.13 -9.78
CA THR A 122 3.42 -7.99 -10.95
C THR A 122 2.94 -7.29 -12.21
N THR A 123 3.60 -7.56 -13.33
CA THR A 123 3.37 -6.89 -14.61
C THR A 123 1.89 -6.88 -15.02
N GLU A 124 1.22 -8.04 -14.95
CA GLU A 124 -0.19 -8.17 -15.35
C GLU A 124 -1.14 -7.30 -14.51
N HIS A 125 -0.88 -7.15 -13.21
CA HIS A 125 -1.70 -6.30 -12.35
C HIS A 125 -1.46 -4.82 -12.64
N VAL A 126 -0.20 -4.42 -12.86
CA VAL A 126 0.17 -3.04 -13.19
C VAL A 126 -0.44 -2.62 -14.52
N ASP A 127 -0.35 -3.47 -15.54
CA ASP A 127 -0.90 -3.20 -16.88
C ASP A 127 -2.43 -3.07 -16.83
N ALA A 128 -3.10 -3.93 -16.07
CA ALA A 128 -4.55 -3.85 -15.89
C ALA A 128 -5.00 -2.54 -15.23
N VAL A 129 -4.26 -2.06 -14.21
CA VAL A 129 -4.55 -0.77 -13.59
C VAL A 129 -4.26 0.38 -14.55
N ARG A 130 -3.09 0.36 -15.21
CA ARG A 130 -2.67 1.40 -16.18
C ARG A 130 -3.67 1.55 -17.34
N ALA A 131 -4.28 0.46 -17.79
CA ALA A 131 -5.28 0.47 -18.86
C ALA A 131 -6.69 0.92 -18.41
N SER A 132 -6.95 1.06 -17.10
CA SER A 132 -8.29 1.34 -16.58
C SER A 132 -8.57 2.84 -16.47
N ALA A 133 -9.06 3.45 -17.55
CA ALA A 133 -9.46 4.86 -17.54
C ALA A 133 -10.64 5.15 -16.58
N ASP A 134 -11.57 4.21 -16.40
CA ASP A 134 -12.67 4.34 -15.42
C ASP A 134 -12.13 4.44 -13.99
N PHE A 135 -11.07 3.71 -13.67
CA PHE A 135 -10.46 3.75 -12.35
C PHE A 135 -9.87 5.14 -12.03
N PHE A 136 -9.07 5.70 -12.94
CA PHE A 136 -8.45 7.01 -12.73
C PHE A 136 -9.45 8.17 -12.74
N ARG A 137 -10.53 8.06 -13.52
CA ARG A 137 -11.59 9.09 -13.57
C ARG A 137 -12.27 9.34 -12.23
N GLN A 138 -12.26 8.37 -11.30
CA GLN A 138 -12.86 8.53 -9.98
C GLN A 138 -12.16 9.59 -9.11
N PHE A 139 -10.90 9.92 -9.40
CA PHE A 139 -10.10 10.89 -8.64
C PHE A 139 -10.15 12.31 -9.22
N ILE A 140 -10.71 12.48 -10.42
CA ILE A 140 -10.75 13.79 -11.08
C ILE A 140 -11.69 14.71 -10.32
N GLY A 141 -11.26 15.94 -10.08
CA GLY A 141 -11.98 16.95 -9.29
C GLY A 141 -11.85 16.76 -7.78
N TRP A 142 -10.97 15.86 -7.30
CA TRP A 142 -10.65 15.80 -5.87
C TRP A 142 -9.69 16.93 -5.52
N GLY A 143 -10.00 17.67 -4.46
CA GLY A 143 -9.16 18.75 -3.97
C GLY A 143 -8.04 18.25 -3.07
N TRP A 144 -6.90 18.94 -3.12
CA TRP A 144 -5.89 18.89 -2.06
C TRP A 144 -6.51 19.32 -0.73
N GLY A 145 -6.18 18.63 0.36
CA GLY A 145 -6.85 18.75 1.67
C GLY A 145 -8.03 17.80 1.87
N GLY A 146 -8.18 16.75 1.04
CA GLY A 146 -9.05 15.61 1.35
C GLY A 146 -10.55 15.74 1.02
N ARG A 147 -10.99 16.85 0.40
CA ARG A 147 -12.41 17.16 0.07
C ARG A 147 -13.09 16.23 -0.97
N GLY A 148 -12.53 15.04 -1.26
CA GLY A 148 -13.10 14.04 -2.18
C GLY A 148 -13.39 12.66 -1.57
N SER A 149 -13.17 12.47 -0.26
CA SER A 149 -13.08 11.14 0.37
C SER A 149 -14.40 10.43 0.69
N GLU A 150 -15.57 11.06 0.46
CA GLU A 150 -16.88 10.45 0.77
C GLU A 150 -17.28 9.32 -0.20
N ASN A 151 -16.61 9.20 -1.36
CA ASN A 151 -16.96 8.23 -2.38
C ASN A 151 -16.24 6.89 -2.21
N ARG A 152 -17.01 5.80 -2.25
CA ARG A 152 -16.47 4.44 -2.28
C ARG A 152 -15.68 4.22 -3.58
N ILE A 153 -14.36 4.09 -3.46
CA ILE A 153 -13.47 3.83 -4.60
C ILE A 153 -13.64 2.39 -5.10
N ASP A 154 -14.02 2.26 -6.36
CA ASP A 154 -14.14 0.99 -7.07
C ASP A 154 -12.77 0.57 -7.63
N GLY A 155 -12.34 -0.64 -7.28
CA GLY A 155 -11.04 -1.18 -7.71
C GLY A 155 -11.10 -1.89 -9.05
N VAL A 156 -9.93 -2.08 -9.64
CA VAL A 156 -9.79 -2.77 -10.93
C VAL A 156 -9.98 -4.28 -10.73
N SER A 157 -10.89 -4.87 -11.51
CA SER A 157 -11.18 -6.30 -11.47
C SER A 157 -9.93 -7.12 -11.79
N GLY A 158 -9.52 -8.01 -10.88
CA GLY A 158 -8.32 -8.83 -11.02
C GLY A 158 -7.03 -8.15 -10.58
N ALA A 159 -7.01 -6.81 -10.45
CA ALA A 159 -5.90 -6.02 -9.95
C ALA A 159 -6.30 -5.14 -8.74
N THR A 160 -7.18 -5.68 -7.90
CA THR A 160 -7.84 -4.92 -6.83
C THR A 160 -6.84 -4.46 -5.77
N LEU A 161 -5.89 -5.31 -5.36
CA LEU A 161 -4.88 -4.91 -4.38
C LEU A 161 -3.98 -3.78 -4.89
N THR A 162 -3.53 -3.88 -6.14
CA THR A 162 -2.68 -2.87 -6.80
C THR A 162 -3.41 -1.54 -6.95
N SER A 163 -4.63 -1.56 -7.47
CA SER A 163 -5.45 -0.35 -7.63
C SER A 163 -5.83 0.29 -6.29
N MET A 164 -6.17 -0.51 -5.27
CA MET A 164 -6.50 0.04 -3.95
C MET A 164 -5.28 0.60 -3.22
N ALA A 165 -4.10 -0.01 -3.37
CA ALA A 165 -2.87 0.56 -2.86
C ALA A 165 -2.56 1.91 -3.53
N LEU A 166 -2.75 2.02 -4.84
CA LEU A 166 -2.62 3.28 -5.58
C LEU A 166 -3.62 4.33 -5.06
N ALA A 167 -4.89 3.95 -4.93
CA ALA A 167 -5.97 4.81 -4.44
C ALA A 167 -5.69 5.34 -3.02
N GLN A 168 -5.26 4.47 -2.10
CA GLN A 168 -4.87 4.90 -0.75
C GLN A 168 -3.62 5.78 -0.77
N GLY A 169 -2.69 5.54 -1.70
CA GLY A 169 -1.54 6.42 -1.90
C GLY A 169 -1.95 7.82 -2.33
N ILE A 170 -2.95 7.94 -3.21
CA ILE A 170 -3.55 9.22 -3.62
C ILE A 170 -4.18 9.90 -2.41
N VAL A 171 -5.11 9.23 -1.72
CA VAL A 171 -5.81 9.77 -0.54
C VAL A 171 -4.81 10.26 0.51
N LYS A 172 -3.78 9.45 0.79
CA LYS A 172 -2.74 9.82 1.75
C LYS A 172 -1.91 11.03 1.29
N ARG A 173 -1.66 11.18 -0.01
CA ARG A 173 -0.86 12.29 -0.54
C ARG A 173 -1.66 13.60 -0.55
N ILE A 174 -2.93 13.57 -0.93
CA ILE A 174 -3.78 14.76 -0.96
C ILE A 174 -4.29 15.17 0.41
N GLY A 175 -4.28 14.27 1.40
CA GLY A 175 -4.62 14.57 2.79
C GLY A 175 -3.52 15.28 3.58
N GLY A 176 -2.44 15.75 2.93
CA GLY A 176 -1.41 16.57 3.56
C GLY A 176 -1.75 18.07 3.55
N ASP A 177 -0.94 18.87 4.25
CA ASP A 177 -1.12 20.32 4.35
C ASP A 177 -1.24 20.98 2.98
N ARG A 178 -2.24 21.86 2.83
CA ARG A 178 -2.46 22.66 1.62
C ARG A 178 -1.43 23.79 1.53
N PRO A 179 -0.66 23.93 0.44
CA PRO A 179 0.12 25.15 0.20
C PRO A 179 -0.78 26.38 0.11
N SER A 180 -0.31 27.51 0.63
CA SER A 180 -0.80 28.78 0.10
C SER A 180 -0.13 29.09 -1.23
N LEU A 181 -0.92 29.32 -2.27
CA LEU A 181 -0.40 29.71 -3.58
C LEU A 181 -0.09 31.22 -3.64
N ILE A 182 -0.71 31.99 -2.75
CA ILE A 182 -0.57 33.44 -2.64
C ILE A 182 0.57 33.80 -1.66
N PHE A 183 0.76 33.00 -0.60
CA PHE A 183 1.82 33.18 0.39
C PHE A 183 2.78 31.97 0.41
N PRO A 184 3.60 31.77 -0.64
CA PRO A 184 4.38 30.56 -0.82
C PRO A 184 5.57 30.42 0.15
N ASP A 185 6.03 31.52 0.74
CA ASP A 185 7.27 31.55 1.53
C ASP A 185 7.08 31.05 2.97
N ASP A 186 7.89 30.09 3.41
CA ASP A 186 7.89 29.59 4.79
C ASP A 186 8.45 30.60 5.81
N VAL A 187 8.12 30.39 7.10
CA VAL A 187 8.66 31.22 8.19
C VAL A 187 10.15 30.89 8.40
N SER A 188 11.01 31.87 8.15
CA SER A 188 12.45 31.74 8.37
C SER A 188 12.81 31.65 9.86
N ASP A 189 13.94 31.05 10.21
CA ASP A 189 14.37 30.92 11.62
C ASP A 189 14.51 32.28 12.32
N ALA A 190 15.00 33.30 11.59
CA ALA A 190 15.12 34.67 12.09
C ALA A 190 13.76 35.35 12.31
N GLU A 191 12.74 34.95 11.55
CA GLU A 191 11.36 35.39 11.73
C GLU A 191 10.72 34.65 12.90
N ARG A 192 10.89 33.33 13.01
CA ARG A 192 10.41 32.54 14.15
C ARG A 192 10.96 33.05 15.48
N ALA A 193 12.23 33.43 15.54
CA ALA A 193 12.85 33.99 16.74
C ALA A 193 12.24 35.33 17.20
N LYS A 194 11.49 36.05 16.35
CA LYS A 194 10.76 37.27 16.73
C LYS A 194 9.40 36.98 17.37
N TRP A 195 8.85 35.80 17.11
CA TRP A 195 7.53 35.39 17.55
C TRP A 195 7.58 34.34 18.68
N SER A 196 8.69 33.61 18.79
CA SER A 196 8.94 32.67 19.89
C SER A 196 9.56 33.41 21.08
N ASP A 197 8.96 33.28 22.26
CA ASP A 197 9.61 33.64 23.51
C ASP A 197 10.61 32.52 23.88
N ASP A 198 11.89 32.84 24.04
CA ASP A 198 13.00 31.89 24.29
C ASP A 198 12.83 31.10 25.62
N SER A 199 11.81 31.45 26.41
CA SER A 199 11.52 30.91 27.74
C SER A 199 10.51 29.75 27.76
N ASP A 200 9.77 29.47 26.67
CA ASP A 200 8.75 28.42 26.65
C ASP A 200 8.81 27.57 25.37
N SER A 201 9.41 26.38 25.48
CA SER A 201 9.56 25.42 24.38
C SER A 201 8.25 24.75 23.95
N SER A 202 7.09 25.16 24.50
CA SER A 202 5.78 24.57 24.22
C SER A 202 4.90 25.38 23.26
N GLN A 203 5.38 26.53 22.76
CA GLN A 203 4.60 27.37 21.85
C GLN A 203 4.71 26.92 20.40
N ASP A 204 3.56 26.73 19.75
CA ASP A 204 3.46 26.40 18.32
C ASP A 204 3.20 27.65 17.49
N LEU A 205 3.88 27.82 16.36
CA LEU A 205 3.73 28.98 15.48
C LEU A 205 2.99 28.59 14.21
N VAL A 206 1.76 29.09 14.08
CA VAL A 206 0.83 28.75 13.01
C VAL A 206 0.71 29.91 12.01
N ARG A 207 0.78 29.57 10.72
CA ARG A 207 0.52 30.47 9.59
C ARG A 207 -0.91 30.30 9.11
N THR A 208 -1.65 31.38 8.80
CA THR A 208 -3.01 31.22 8.25
C THR A 208 -3.05 30.89 6.76
N GLY A 209 -2.04 31.28 5.98
CA GLY A 209 -2.01 31.09 4.52
C GLY A 209 -2.33 29.66 4.06
N PRO A 210 -1.70 28.61 4.63
CA PRO A 210 -1.99 27.21 4.29
C PRO A 210 -3.44 26.76 4.54
N TYR A 211 -4.19 27.48 5.37
CA TYR A 211 -5.58 27.17 5.72
C TYR A 211 -6.56 28.04 4.94
N THR A 212 -6.23 29.32 4.76
CA THR A 212 -7.03 30.28 4.02
C THR A 212 -6.15 31.37 3.40
N ASP A 213 -6.28 31.57 2.09
CA ASP A 213 -5.58 32.62 1.35
C ASP A 213 -6.48 33.37 0.35
N ASN A 214 -7.78 33.05 0.35
CA ASN A 214 -8.76 33.57 -0.62
C ASN A 214 -9.68 34.67 -0.06
N ILE A 215 -9.52 35.06 1.21
CA ILE A 215 -10.30 36.13 1.82
C ILE A 215 -9.65 37.47 1.48
N ILE A 216 -10.38 38.31 0.74
CA ILE A 216 -9.89 39.57 0.21
C ILE A 216 -10.40 40.73 1.06
N GLY A 217 -9.48 41.59 1.51
CA GLY A 217 -9.78 42.86 2.18
C GLY A 217 -10.18 43.95 1.21
N TYR A 218 -9.57 45.12 1.32
CA TYR A 218 -9.90 46.24 0.43
C TYR A 218 -9.30 46.06 -0.98
N GLN A 219 -8.06 45.61 -1.08
CA GLN A 219 -7.34 45.38 -2.35
C GLN A 219 -6.67 44.02 -2.48
N GLY A 220 -6.55 43.24 -1.41
CA GLY A 220 -5.93 41.91 -1.48
C GLY A 220 -6.06 41.10 -0.20
N PRO A 221 -5.63 39.83 -0.21
CA PRO A 221 -5.62 38.96 0.96
C PRO A 221 -4.47 39.27 1.93
N THR A 222 -4.61 38.82 3.17
CA THR A 222 -3.65 39.05 4.25
C THR A 222 -3.32 37.75 5.01
N GLU A 223 -2.04 37.40 5.09
CA GLU A 223 -1.54 36.27 5.88
C GLU A 223 -1.22 36.72 7.32
N LEU A 224 -1.61 35.89 8.28
CA LEU A 224 -1.40 36.09 9.70
C LEU A 224 -0.45 35.03 10.26
N LEU A 225 0.29 35.41 11.30
CA LEU A 225 0.98 34.49 12.20
C LEU A 225 0.28 34.50 13.55
N MET A 226 0.12 33.33 14.15
CA MET A 226 -0.38 33.18 15.51
C MET A 226 0.48 32.19 16.28
N THR A 227 0.75 32.49 17.55
CA THR A 227 1.42 31.61 18.49
C THR A 227 0.38 30.96 19.39
N LEU A 228 0.49 29.66 19.55
CA LEU A 228 -0.41 28.84 20.36
C LEU A 228 0.34 28.30 21.56
N ASP A 229 -0.29 28.28 22.73
CA ASP A 229 0.24 27.56 23.89
C ASP A 229 -0.06 26.05 23.81
N ALA A 230 0.39 25.31 24.83
CA ALA A 230 0.15 23.87 24.94
C ALA A 230 -1.35 23.48 24.99
N ASP A 231 -2.24 24.42 25.37
CA ASP A 231 -3.70 24.24 25.42
C ASP A 231 -4.38 24.75 24.13
N GLN A 232 -3.63 25.00 23.06
CA GLN A 232 -4.13 25.53 21.77
C GLN A 232 -4.82 26.91 21.91
N ARG A 233 -4.37 27.74 22.85
CA ARG A 233 -4.83 29.13 23.01
C ARG A 233 -3.91 30.11 22.31
N VAL A 234 -4.49 31.12 21.68
CA VAL A 234 -3.74 32.18 21.00
C VAL A 234 -3.02 33.06 22.03
N VAL A 235 -1.70 32.98 22.09
CA VAL A 235 -0.83 33.80 22.96
C VAL A 235 -0.56 35.16 22.31
N SER A 236 -0.23 35.17 21.04
CA SER A 236 -0.02 36.38 20.24
C SER A 236 -0.37 36.13 18.77
N MET A 237 -0.75 37.20 18.06
CA MET A 237 -1.12 37.13 16.65
C MET A 237 -0.82 38.47 15.96
N GLY A 238 -0.52 38.42 14.67
CA GLY A 238 -0.47 39.63 13.85
C GLY A 238 -0.26 39.34 12.37
N ILE A 239 -0.29 40.42 11.58
CA ILE A 239 -0.13 40.36 10.13
C ILE A 239 1.33 40.08 9.77
N ARG A 240 1.56 39.02 8.99
CA ARG A 240 2.88 38.69 8.44
C ARG A 240 3.09 39.40 7.12
N THR A 241 2.29 39.04 6.12
CA THR A 241 2.37 39.56 4.76
C THR A 241 0.96 39.94 4.30
N SER A 242 0.82 41.07 3.61
CA SER A 242 -0.47 41.52 3.08
C SER A 242 -0.30 41.98 1.64
N PHE A 243 -1.27 41.64 0.80
CA PHE A 243 -1.45 42.21 -0.54
C PHE A 243 -2.55 43.29 -0.55
N ASP A 244 -3.05 43.67 0.63
CA ASP A 244 -3.93 44.82 0.80
C ASP A 244 -3.11 46.13 0.82
N ASN A 245 -3.77 47.29 0.71
CA ASN A 245 -3.09 48.57 0.57
C ASN A 245 -2.77 49.28 1.89
N GLU A 246 -1.62 49.95 1.89
CA GLU A 246 -1.27 50.90 2.95
C GLU A 246 -2.01 52.24 2.75
N PRO A 247 -2.35 52.99 3.82
CA PRO A 247 -1.96 52.77 5.22
C PRO A 247 -2.94 51.88 6.02
N TYR A 248 -3.92 51.25 5.37
CA TYR A 248 -5.01 50.55 6.06
C TYR A 248 -4.52 49.30 6.80
N VAL A 249 -3.56 48.58 6.21
CA VAL A 249 -2.89 47.45 6.87
C VAL A 249 -2.19 47.91 8.15
N ASP A 250 -1.47 49.03 8.10
CA ASP A 250 -0.82 49.60 9.28
C ASP A 250 -1.80 50.06 10.37
N TYR A 251 -3.00 50.54 10.01
CA TYR A 251 -4.05 50.85 10.99
C TYR A 251 -4.48 49.58 11.75
N VAL A 252 -4.62 48.44 11.05
CA VAL A 252 -4.93 47.17 11.70
C VAL A 252 -3.76 46.66 12.54
N ARG A 253 -2.51 46.77 12.05
CA ARG A 253 -1.31 46.36 12.81
C ARG A 253 -1.16 47.09 14.13
N THR A 254 -1.49 48.39 14.15
CA THR A 254 -1.28 49.24 15.33
C THR A 254 -2.46 49.28 16.30
N GLU A 255 -3.63 48.81 15.87
CA GLU A 255 -4.85 48.81 16.70
C GLU A 255 -4.85 47.64 17.71
N ARG A 256 -4.30 47.90 18.90
CA ARG A 256 -4.19 46.88 19.96
C ARG A 256 -5.55 46.36 20.46
N SER A 257 -6.61 47.17 20.40
CA SER A 257 -7.93 46.76 20.89
C SER A 257 -8.56 45.68 20.01
N PHE A 258 -8.21 45.65 18.72
CA PHE A 258 -8.64 44.65 17.75
C PHE A 258 -8.05 43.28 18.06
N TRP A 259 -6.72 43.17 18.18
CA TRP A 259 -6.03 41.89 18.43
C TRP A 259 -6.42 41.23 19.76
N LYS A 260 -6.68 42.04 20.79
CA LYS A 260 -7.15 41.56 22.10
C LYS A 260 -8.47 40.79 22.05
N ARG A 261 -9.26 40.90 20.97
CA ARG A 261 -10.49 40.12 20.79
C ARG A 261 -10.22 38.64 20.51
N PHE A 262 -9.06 38.33 19.92
CA PHE A 262 -8.68 36.96 19.52
C PHE A 262 -7.69 36.31 20.50
N THR A 263 -6.82 37.11 21.14
CA THR A 263 -5.85 36.61 22.12
C THR A 263 -6.53 35.99 23.35
N GLY A 264 -6.02 34.84 23.82
CA GLY A 264 -6.50 34.08 24.98
C GLY A 264 -7.62 33.08 24.68
N ARG A 265 -8.21 33.13 23.49
CA ARG A 265 -9.21 32.17 23.00
C ARG A 265 -8.53 30.91 22.47
N THR A 266 -9.22 29.78 22.55
CA THR A 266 -8.77 28.53 21.91
C THR A 266 -9.05 28.57 20.41
N ILE A 267 -8.34 27.74 19.65
CA ILE A 267 -8.63 27.53 18.23
C ILE A 267 -10.08 27.03 18.01
N ASP A 268 -10.60 26.18 18.88
CA ASP A 268 -12.00 25.71 18.83
C ASP A 268 -13.03 26.85 19.01
N ASP A 269 -12.77 27.76 19.95
CA ASP A 269 -13.63 28.92 20.19
C ASP A 269 -13.62 29.85 18.97
N LEU A 270 -12.44 30.08 18.37
CA LEU A 270 -12.28 30.91 17.18
C LEU A 270 -12.93 30.29 15.94
N ALA A 271 -12.93 28.97 15.81
CA ALA A 271 -13.53 28.25 14.68
C ALA A 271 -15.06 28.42 14.58
N THR A 272 -15.73 28.71 15.70
CA THR A 272 -17.19 28.87 15.80
C THR A 272 -17.62 30.32 16.06
N MET A 273 -16.65 31.23 16.12
CA MET A 273 -16.87 32.64 16.38
C MET A 273 -17.55 33.33 15.20
N ASP A 274 -18.54 34.17 15.49
CA ASP A 274 -19.11 35.13 14.54
C ASP A 274 -18.60 36.54 14.88
N PRO A 275 -17.71 37.12 14.05
CA PRO A 275 -17.14 38.45 14.29
C PRO A 275 -18.21 39.54 14.45
N MET A 276 -19.32 39.48 13.71
CA MET A 276 -20.37 40.48 13.78
C MET A 276 -21.19 40.37 15.06
N ALA A 277 -21.54 39.15 15.47
CA ALA A 277 -22.29 38.91 16.70
C ALA A 277 -21.51 39.29 17.97
N GLU A 278 -20.18 39.19 17.93
CA GLU A 278 -19.30 39.61 19.03
C GLU A 278 -18.95 41.12 19.02
N GLY A 279 -19.54 41.89 18.10
CA GLY A 279 -19.35 43.33 18.00
C GLY A 279 -17.95 43.73 17.52
N ILE A 280 -17.35 42.96 16.61
CA ILE A 280 -16.16 43.39 15.88
C ILE A 280 -16.63 44.28 14.72
N GLU A 281 -16.67 45.58 14.96
CA GLU A 281 -17.11 46.58 13.97
C GLU A 281 -15.99 46.99 12.98
N GLY A 282 -14.78 46.44 13.15
CA GLY A 282 -13.58 46.77 12.39
C GLY A 282 -12.81 47.98 12.94
N VAL A 283 -11.64 48.25 12.36
CA VAL A 283 -10.76 49.36 12.74
C VAL A 283 -11.18 50.64 12.00
N SER A 284 -11.27 51.75 12.72
CA SER A 284 -11.67 53.05 12.14
C SER A 284 -10.77 53.43 10.97
N GLY A 285 -11.37 53.60 9.79
CA GLY A 285 -10.65 53.92 8.56
C GLY A 285 -10.09 52.73 7.80
N ALA A 286 -10.06 51.52 8.39
CA ALA A 286 -9.58 50.27 7.78
C ALA A 286 -10.61 49.13 7.91
N THR A 287 -11.91 49.46 7.93
CA THR A 287 -13.00 48.53 8.25
C THR A 287 -12.96 47.27 7.38
N MET A 288 -12.86 47.39 6.06
CA MET A 288 -12.83 46.24 5.14
C MET A 288 -11.63 45.32 5.38
N THR A 289 -10.42 45.90 5.47
CA THR A 289 -9.18 45.15 5.78
C THR A 289 -9.28 44.46 7.13
N SER A 290 -9.78 45.14 8.16
CA SER A 290 -9.90 44.56 9.51
C SER A 290 -10.95 43.47 9.63
N LEU A 291 -12.06 43.57 8.91
CA LEU A 291 -13.09 42.51 8.87
C LEU A 291 -12.56 41.29 8.10
N ALA A 292 -11.89 41.49 6.97
CA ALA A 292 -11.25 40.40 6.24
C ALA A 292 -10.18 39.68 7.09
N VAL A 293 -9.42 40.42 7.91
CA VAL A 293 -8.50 39.84 8.89
C VAL A 293 -9.25 39.01 9.94
N ALA A 294 -10.37 39.50 10.46
CA ALA A 294 -11.20 38.75 11.42
C ALA A 294 -11.77 37.46 10.80
N ASP A 295 -12.30 37.55 9.58
CA ASP A 295 -12.82 36.41 8.83
C ASP A 295 -11.70 35.39 8.52
N THR A 296 -10.50 35.88 8.23
CA THR A 296 -9.30 35.05 8.04
C THR A 296 -8.96 34.26 9.29
N VAL A 297 -9.05 34.86 10.48
CA VAL A 297 -8.84 34.16 11.76
C VAL A 297 -9.85 33.04 11.94
N VAL A 298 -11.14 33.34 11.76
CA VAL A 298 -12.22 32.35 11.93
C VAL A 298 -12.11 31.22 10.92
N ALA A 299 -11.91 31.54 9.64
CA ALA A 299 -11.78 30.55 8.58
C ALA A 299 -10.55 29.66 8.76
N ALA A 300 -9.40 30.25 9.13
CA ALA A 300 -8.19 29.49 9.43
C ALA A 300 -8.39 28.58 10.64
N ALA A 301 -8.95 29.10 11.75
CA ALA A 301 -9.23 28.32 12.95
C ALA A 301 -10.19 27.15 12.64
N ASN A 302 -11.23 27.38 11.84
CA ASN A 302 -12.17 26.34 11.43
C ASN A 302 -11.48 25.23 10.63
N GLU A 303 -10.65 25.58 9.65
CA GLU A 303 -9.86 24.62 8.88
C GLU A 303 -8.82 23.89 9.75
N ILE A 304 -8.20 24.55 10.74
CA ILE A 304 -7.29 23.91 11.71
C ILE A 304 -8.05 22.89 12.56
N VAL A 305 -9.25 23.22 13.07
CA VAL A 305 -10.08 22.28 13.85
C VAL A 305 -10.54 21.10 13.00
N GLN A 306 -10.95 21.35 11.76
CA GLN A 306 -11.38 20.29 10.84
C GLN A 306 -10.22 19.35 10.49
N ARG A 307 -9.04 19.89 10.14
CA ARG A 307 -7.84 19.10 9.91
C ARG A 307 -7.37 18.39 11.18
N GLY A 308 -7.45 19.05 12.33
CA GLY A 308 -7.15 18.46 13.63
C GLY A 308 -8.13 17.36 14.04
N ALA A 309 -9.39 17.39 13.61
CA ALA A 309 -10.33 16.28 13.77
C ALA A 309 -10.00 15.11 12.83
N ASP A 310 -9.51 15.40 11.63
CA ASP A 310 -9.02 14.41 10.66
C ASP A 310 -7.62 13.86 11.04
N GLU A 311 -6.79 14.62 11.75
CA GLU A 311 -5.45 14.25 12.26
C GLU A 311 -5.47 13.70 13.70
N SER A 312 -6.43 14.06 14.56
CA SER A 312 -6.70 13.27 15.78
C SER A 312 -7.37 11.94 15.42
N SER A 313 -7.93 11.86 14.21
CA SER A 313 -8.19 10.62 13.50
C SER A 313 -6.94 10.00 12.86
N ASP A 314 -5.72 10.53 13.07
CA ASP A 314 -4.41 9.98 12.64
C ASP A 314 -3.94 8.78 13.49
N ALA A 315 -4.89 8.15 14.16
CA ALA A 315 -5.02 6.71 13.99
C ALA A 315 -5.88 6.40 12.76
N THR A 316 -5.49 6.81 11.55
CA THR A 316 -6.00 6.20 10.31
C THR A 316 -5.35 4.83 10.20
N ALA A 317 -5.68 3.98 11.17
CA ALA A 317 -5.84 2.58 10.99
C ALA A 317 -6.87 2.42 9.87
N VAL A 318 -6.42 2.58 8.62
CA VAL A 318 -7.13 2.27 7.38
C VAL A 318 -8.04 1.08 7.69
N ALA A 319 -9.34 1.36 7.79
CA ALA A 319 -10.30 0.37 8.23
C ALA A 319 -10.16 -0.86 7.31
N VAL A 320 -10.26 -2.05 7.89
CA VAL A 320 -10.15 -3.28 7.10
C VAL A 320 -11.24 -3.24 6.04
N ARG A 321 -10.84 -3.24 4.76
CA ARG A 321 -11.78 -3.28 3.64
C ARG A 321 -12.30 -4.70 3.53
N TRP A 322 -13.55 -4.89 3.95
CA TRP A 322 -14.25 -6.15 3.78
C TRP A 322 -14.90 -6.22 2.41
N THR A 323 -14.52 -7.20 1.61
CA THR A 323 -15.26 -7.56 0.41
C THR A 323 -16.08 -8.83 0.64
N ILE A 324 -17.13 -9.03 -0.15
CA ILE A 324 -17.90 -10.29 -0.15
C ILE A 324 -16.96 -11.47 -0.45
N ALA A 325 -15.95 -11.27 -1.31
CA ALA A 325 -14.94 -12.28 -1.62
C ALA A 325 -14.11 -12.67 -0.39
N ASP A 326 -13.76 -11.72 0.48
CA ASP A 326 -13.03 -12.00 1.72
C ASP A 326 -13.87 -12.80 2.70
N VAL A 327 -15.12 -12.39 2.92
CA VAL A 327 -16.06 -13.06 3.83
C VAL A 327 -16.29 -14.50 3.39
N ILE A 328 -16.55 -14.71 2.09
CA ILE A 328 -16.76 -16.05 1.52
C ILE A 328 -15.45 -16.88 1.55
N THR A 329 -14.29 -16.26 1.34
CA THR A 329 -12.99 -16.95 1.47
C THR A 329 -12.79 -17.48 2.88
N ILE A 330 -13.04 -16.66 3.91
CA ILE A 330 -12.93 -17.05 5.31
C ILE A 330 -13.97 -18.12 5.65
N ALA A 331 -15.21 -17.96 5.21
CA ALA A 331 -16.25 -18.98 5.35
C ALA A 331 -15.83 -20.31 4.72
N THR A 332 -15.16 -20.28 3.56
CA THR A 332 -14.62 -21.47 2.89
C THR A 332 -13.51 -22.12 3.73
N ILE A 333 -12.60 -21.35 4.32
CA ILE A 333 -11.57 -21.89 5.24
C ILE A 333 -12.21 -22.61 6.43
N LEU A 334 -13.22 -21.99 7.05
CA LEU A 334 -13.95 -22.56 8.18
C LEU A 334 -14.73 -23.82 7.77
N ALA A 335 -15.40 -23.79 6.61
CA ALA A 335 -16.09 -24.94 6.04
C ALA A 335 -15.13 -26.11 5.77
N ALA A 336 -13.92 -25.85 5.27
CA ALA A 336 -12.90 -26.88 5.07
C ALA A 336 -12.54 -27.59 6.38
N ALA A 337 -12.41 -26.83 7.47
CA ALA A 337 -12.14 -27.37 8.80
C ALA A 337 -13.31 -28.18 9.34
N LEU A 338 -14.54 -27.70 9.17
CA LEU A 338 -15.78 -28.37 9.59
C LEU A 338 -16.02 -29.67 8.80
N PHE A 339 -15.97 -29.62 7.48
CA PHE A 339 -16.17 -30.78 6.60
C PHE A 339 -15.12 -31.87 6.81
N ARG A 340 -13.91 -31.50 7.21
CA ARG A 340 -12.91 -32.46 7.67
C ARG A 340 -13.36 -33.18 8.95
N ARG A 341 -13.91 -32.46 9.94
CA ARG A 341 -14.42 -33.06 11.19
C ARG A 341 -15.63 -33.95 10.94
N LEU A 342 -16.54 -33.53 10.07
CA LEU A 342 -17.72 -34.30 9.66
C LEU A 342 -17.40 -35.44 8.68
N GLN A 343 -16.11 -35.67 8.38
CA GLN A 343 -15.65 -36.70 7.44
C GLN A 343 -16.26 -36.63 6.04
N TRP A 344 -16.80 -35.48 5.64
CA TRP A 344 -17.46 -35.25 4.35
C TRP A 344 -16.53 -35.59 3.18
N PHE A 345 -15.23 -35.32 3.32
CA PHE A 345 -14.22 -35.61 2.30
C PHE A 345 -13.97 -37.11 2.05
N ARG A 346 -14.56 -38.01 2.84
CA ARG A 346 -14.55 -39.47 2.58
C ARG A 346 -15.47 -39.83 1.41
N SER A 347 -16.56 -39.09 1.21
CA SER A 347 -17.45 -39.23 0.06
C SER A 347 -16.76 -38.74 -1.22
N THR A 348 -16.83 -39.53 -2.29
CA THR A 348 -16.29 -39.16 -3.60
C THR A 348 -17.05 -37.96 -4.19
N VAL A 349 -18.37 -37.93 -4.02
CA VAL A 349 -19.23 -36.81 -4.46
C VAL A 349 -18.92 -35.57 -3.63
N GLY A 350 -18.90 -35.71 -2.30
CA GLY A 350 -18.63 -34.61 -1.38
C GLY A 350 -17.28 -33.95 -1.63
N ARG A 351 -16.25 -34.75 -1.91
CA ARG A 351 -14.93 -34.24 -2.31
C ARG A 351 -14.96 -33.53 -3.66
N LYS A 352 -15.66 -34.06 -4.68
CA LYS A 352 -15.74 -33.42 -6.00
C LYS A 352 -16.45 -32.06 -5.92
N VAL A 353 -17.59 -32.00 -5.22
CA VAL A 353 -18.33 -30.75 -4.98
C VAL A 353 -17.43 -29.73 -4.30
N TRP A 354 -16.73 -30.12 -3.23
CA TRP A 354 -15.77 -29.25 -2.56
C TRP A 354 -14.69 -28.68 -3.50
N LEU A 355 -14.06 -29.54 -4.31
CA LEU A 355 -12.99 -29.11 -5.21
C LEU A 355 -13.51 -28.16 -6.30
N LEU A 356 -14.73 -28.39 -6.80
CA LEU A 356 -15.40 -27.47 -7.74
C LEU A 356 -15.74 -26.14 -7.07
N SER A 357 -16.26 -26.15 -5.84
CA SER A 357 -16.54 -24.93 -5.08
C SER A 357 -15.28 -24.10 -4.88
N VAL A 358 -14.16 -24.73 -4.48
CA VAL A 358 -12.87 -24.04 -4.30
C VAL A 358 -12.35 -23.44 -5.61
N LEU A 359 -12.48 -24.19 -6.72
CA LEU A 359 -12.08 -23.70 -8.03
C LEU A 359 -12.84 -22.43 -8.44
N ILE A 360 -14.15 -22.42 -8.24
CA ILE A 360 -15.02 -21.30 -8.62
C ILE A 360 -14.83 -20.13 -7.66
N VAL A 361 -14.94 -20.38 -6.36
CA VAL A 361 -14.96 -19.34 -5.31
C VAL A 361 -13.58 -18.74 -5.08
N ILE A 362 -12.59 -19.57 -4.75
CA ILE A 362 -11.23 -19.08 -4.41
C ILE A 362 -10.45 -18.76 -5.69
N GLY A 363 -10.59 -19.59 -6.73
CA GLY A 363 -9.85 -19.43 -7.98
C GLY A 363 -10.40 -18.34 -8.88
N LEU A 364 -11.56 -18.60 -9.51
CA LEU A 364 -12.08 -17.76 -10.59
C LEU A 364 -12.74 -16.46 -10.11
N TRP A 365 -13.33 -16.46 -8.91
CA TRP A 365 -14.05 -15.30 -8.38
C TRP A 365 -13.18 -14.44 -7.46
N ALA A 366 -12.61 -15.02 -6.39
CA ALA A 366 -11.81 -14.26 -5.44
C ALA A 366 -10.37 -14.00 -5.91
N GLY A 367 -9.78 -14.86 -6.75
CA GLY A 367 -8.39 -14.73 -7.17
C GLY A 367 -7.36 -14.90 -6.04
N ASN A 368 -7.76 -15.47 -4.90
CA ASN A 368 -6.94 -15.56 -3.69
C ASN A 368 -5.99 -16.78 -3.74
N LEU A 369 -4.90 -16.67 -4.49
CA LEU A 369 -3.87 -17.71 -4.59
C LEU A 369 -2.54 -17.23 -3.95
N ILE A 370 -1.90 -18.13 -3.20
CA ILE A 370 -0.53 -17.93 -2.72
C ILE A 370 0.43 -18.27 -3.86
N SER A 371 1.28 -17.31 -4.21
CA SER A 371 2.37 -17.45 -5.19
C SER A 371 3.73 -17.06 -4.59
N MET A 372 4.82 -17.40 -5.28
CA MET A 372 6.16 -16.95 -4.93
C MET A 372 6.28 -15.42 -4.95
N ALA A 373 5.64 -14.76 -5.92
CA ALA A 373 5.62 -13.29 -6.02
C ALA A 373 4.96 -12.64 -4.80
N LEU A 374 3.81 -13.18 -4.37
CA LEU A 374 3.10 -12.73 -3.17
C LEU A 374 3.96 -12.90 -1.91
N ILE A 375 4.52 -14.11 -1.72
CA ILE A 375 5.36 -14.40 -0.54
C ILE A 375 6.57 -13.48 -0.50
N ALA A 376 7.26 -13.29 -1.63
CA ALA A 376 8.42 -12.42 -1.72
C ALA A 376 8.05 -10.96 -1.40
N GLY A 377 6.97 -10.45 -2.01
CA GLY A 377 6.50 -9.09 -1.78
C GLY A 377 6.10 -8.80 -0.34
N TRP A 378 5.23 -9.64 0.22
CA TRP A 378 4.73 -9.47 1.58
C TRP A 378 5.81 -9.70 2.65
N SER A 379 6.84 -10.50 2.35
CA SER A 379 7.99 -10.66 3.25
C SER A 379 8.89 -9.42 3.25
N ALA A 380 9.07 -8.78 2.10
CA ALA A 380 9.93 -7.61 1.97
C ALA A 380 9.25 -6.29 2.40
N GLN A 381 7.91 -6.21 2.35
CA GLN A 381 7.18 -4.94 2.53
C GLN A 381 6.08 -4.97 3.59
N GLY A 382 5.72 -6.16 4.07
CA GLY A 382 4.61 -6.36 5.00
C GLY A 382 3.35 -6.89 4.33
N ILE A 383 2.45 -7.40 5.16
CA ILE A 383 1.24 -8.10 4.74
C ILE A 383 0.11 -7.09 4.53
N ALA A 384 -0.51 -7.07 3.35
CA ALA A 384 -1.65 -6.20 3.02
C ALA A 384 -3.00 -6.71 3.61
N TRP A 385 -3.01 -7.12 4.88
CA TRP A 385 -4.19 -7.75 5.52
C TRP A 385 -5.40 -6.82 5.65
N ARG A 386 -5.18 -5.50 5.63
CA ARG A 386 -6.24 -4.48 5.62
C ARG A 386 -6.95 -4.40 4.26
N LEU A 387 -6.25 -4.70 3.17
CA LEU A 387 -6.77 -4.64 1.80
C LEU A 387 -7.32 -5.98 1.30
N ALA A 388 -6.72 -7.10 1.72
CA ALA A 388 -7.18 -8.45 1.39
C ALA A 388 -7.16 -9.38 2.61
N PRO A 389 -8.10 -9.20 3.57
CA PRO A 389 -8.19 -10.06 4.75
C PRO A 389 -8.45 -11.54 4.40
N GLY A 390 -9.15 -11.83 3.30
CA GLY A 390 -9.37 -13.20 2.80
C GLY A 390 -8.07 -13.87 2.36
N LEU A 391 -7.27 -13.21 1.52
CA LEU A 391 -5.96 -13.72 1.09
C LEU A 391 -5.00 -13.88 2.27
N ALA A 392 -4.95 -12.89 3.17
CA ALA A 392 -4.16 -12.96 4.38
C ALA A 392 -4.52 -14.18 5.25
N SER A 393 -5.82 -14.47 5.37
CA SER A 393 -6.31 -15.65 6.09
C SER A 393 -5.82 -16.97 5.45
N ILE A 394 -5.78 -17.06 4.11
CA ILE A 394 -5.22 -18.23 3.41
C ILE A 394 -3.73 -18.37 3.70
N VAL A 395 -2.95 -17.28 3.65
CA VAL A 395 -1.51 -17.26 3.97
C VAL A 395 -1.27 -17.73 5.41
N VAL A 396 -2.04 -17.21 6.37
CA VAL A 396 -1.97 -17.64 7.77
C VAL A 396 -2.24 -19.13 7.88
N VAL A 397 -3.30 -19.65 7.27
CA VAL A 397 -3.61 -21.09 7.32
C VAL A 397 -2.52 -21.93 6.65
N ALA A 398 -1.96 -21.47 5.54
CA ALA A 398 -0.92 -22.16 4.80
C ALA A 398 0.41 -22.25 5.55
N PHE A 399 0.76 -21.25 6.36
CA PHE A 399 2.04 -21.22 7.09
C PHE A 399 1.93 -21.50 8.59
N LEU A 400 0.73 -21.44 9.20
CA LEU A 400 0.53 -21.75 10.62
C LEU A 400 0.15 -23.22 10.84
N VAL A 401 -0.72 -23.79 10.01
CA VAL A 401 -1.22 -25.16 10.21
C VAL A 401 -0.14 -26.22 9.94
N PRO A 402 0.66 -26.16 8.86
CA PRO A 402 1.66 -27.19 8.59
C PRO A 402 2.80 -27.27 9.59
N PRO A 403 3.35 -26.17 10.15
CA PRO A 403 4.36 -26.28 11.21
C PRO A 403 3.86 -26.89 12.52
N LEU A 404 2.57 -26.69 12.84
CA LEU A 404 1.95 -27.18 14.07
C LEU A 404 1.38 -28.60 13.92
N THR A 405 1.02 -29.01 12.70
CA THR A 405 0.33 -30.26 12.45
C THR A 405 0.97 -31.04 11.30
N LYS A 406 0.62 -32.32 11.15
CA LYS A 406 1.04 -33.07 9.96
C LYS A 406 0.18 -32.76 8.73
N ALA A 407 -0.72 -31.77 8.77
CA ALA A 407 -1.63 -31.47 7.66
C ALA A 407 -1.11 -30.34 6.77
N ASN A 408 -1.52 -30.35 5.50
CA ASN A 408 -1.32 -29.22 4.58
C ASN A 408 -2.70 -28.85 4.00
N PRO A 409 -3.48 -28.00 4.70
CA PRO A 409 -4.84 -27.65 4.27
C PRO A 409 -4.83 -26.86 2.96
N TYR A 410 -3.85 -25.98 2.75
CA TYR A 410 -3.78 -25.16 1.55
C TYR A 410 -3.66 -26.01 0.28
N CYS A 411 -2.58 -26.79 0.14
CA CYS A 411 -2.35 -27.57 -1.07
C CYS A 411 -3.40 -28.68 -1.30
N ASN A 412 -4.03 -29.20 -0.24
CA ASN A 412 -5.00 -30.29 -0.36
C ASN A 412 -6.44 -29.80 -0.63
N HIS A 413 -6.83 -28.66 -0.04
CA HIS A 413 -8.23 -28.24 0.02
C HIS A 413 -8.51 -26.80 -0.43
N LEU A 414 -7.54 -25.88 -0.40
CA LEU A 414 -7.80 -24.46 -0.70
C LEU A 414 -7.15 -23.98 -2.01
N CYS A 415 -6.06 -24.60 -2.45
CA CYS A 415 -5.38 -24.23 -3.69
C CYS A 415 -6.25 -24.58 -4.91
N PRO A 416 -6.70 -23.60 -5.73
CA PRO A 416 -7.54 -23.84 -6.90
C PRO A 416 -6.86 -24.71 -7.96
N HIS A 417 -5.56 -24.50 -8.18
CA HIS A 417 -4.78 -25.31 -9.12
C HIS A 417 -4.62 -26.77 -8.64
N GLY A 418 -4.36 -26.97 -7.35
CA GLY A 418 -4.36 -28.30 -6.76
C GLY A 418 -5.72 -28.97 -6.84
N ALA A 419 -6.82 -28.22 -6.69
CA ALA A 419 -8.17 -28.74 -6.82
C ALA A 419 -8.49 -29.19 -8.25
N LEU A 420 -8.14 -28.37 -9.23
CA LEU A 420 -8.30 -28.68 -10.65
C LEU A 420 -7.50 -29.92 -11.06
N GLN A 421 -6.24 -30.04 -10.60
CA GLN A 421 -5.44 -31.25 -10.82
C GLN A 421 -6.07 -32.51 -10.19
N GLN A 422 -6.72 -32.38 -9.03
CA GLN A 422 -7.43 -33.50 -8.41
C GLN A 422 -8.68 -33.92 -9.19
N LEU A 423 -9.30 -33.00 -9.91
CA LEU A 423 -10.47 -33.26 -10.75
C LEU A 423 -10.09 -33.94 -12.07
N VAL A 424 -8.99 -33.53 -12.71
CA VAL A 424 -8.55 -34.08 -14.00
C VAL A 424 -7.68 -35.34 -13.90
N LYS A 425 -7.10 -35.64 -12.73
CA LYS A 425 -6.16 -36.75 -12.57
C LYS A 425 -6.75 -38.08 -13.05
N PRO A 426 -5.94 -38.96 -13.67
CA PRO A 426 -6.41 -40.25 -14.12
C PRO A 426 -6.69 -41.17 -12.92
N THR A 427 -7.75 -41.97 -13.02
CA THR A 427 -8.03 -43.03 -12.05
C THR A 427 -6.96 -44.12 -12.12
N PRO A 428 -6.74 -44.90 -11.03
CA PRO A 428 -5.72 -45.96 -11.02
C PRO A 428 -5.84 -46.97 -12.17
N LYS A 429 -7.07 -47.24 -12.65
CA LYS A 429 -7.38 -48.16 -13.75
C LYS A 429 -7.41 -47.50 -15.15
N SER A 430 -7.15 -46.19 -15.25
CA SER A 430 -7.25 -45.47 -16.54
C SER A 430 -6.06 -45.77 -17.45
N ARG A 431 -6.34 -46.01 -18.74
CA ARG A 431 -5.29 -46.15 -19.78
C ARG A 431 -4.47 -44.88 -20.01
N ARG A 432 -4.97 -43.71 -19.59
CA ARG A 432 -4.24 -42.44 -19.65
C ARG A 432 -3.12 -42.34 -18.62
N ARG A 433 -3.13 -43.21 -17.59
CA ARG A 433 -2.19 -43.11 -16.48
C ARG A 433 -0.78 -43.52 -16.92
N VAL A 434 0.12 -42.54 -16.98
CA VAL A 434 1.53 -42.76 -17.26
C VAL A 434 2.31 -42.82 -15.94
N SER A 435 3.19 -43.82 -15.81
CA SER A 435 4.15 -43.91 -14.71
C SER A 435 5.57 -43.77 -15.25
N PHE A 436 6.32 -42.83 -14.70
CA PHE A 436 7.73 -42.68 -15.04
C PHE A 436 8.62 -43.67 -14.30
N PRO A 437 9.81 -43.98 -14.87
CA PRO A 437 10.83 -44.71 -14.13
C PRO A 437 11.18 -44.00 -12.83
N VAL A 438 11.54 -44.79 -11.83
CA VAL A 438 11.77 -44.31 -10.46
C VAL A 438 12.88 -43.25 -10.41
N GLY A 439 13.93 -43.41 -11.24
CA GLY A 439 15.01 -42.43 -11.37
C GLY A 439 14.54 -41.05 -11.82
N LEU A 440 13.79 -40.99 -12.93
CA LEU A 440 13.24 -39.74 -13.46
C LEU A 440 12.29 -39.08 -12.44
N THR A 441 11.42 -39.88 -11.82
CA THR A 441 10.50 -39.37 -10.78
C THR A 441 11.23 -38.78 -9.58
N ARG A 442 12.36 -39.40 -9.15
CA ARG A 442 13.19 -38.86 -8.06
C ARG A 442 13.88 -37.56 -8.45
N TRP A 443 14.35 -37.45 -9.69
CA TRP A 443 15.00 -36.24 -10.21
C TRP A 443 14.00 -35.09 -10.35
N MET A 444 12.83 -35.33 -10.97
CA MET A 444 11.78 -34.31 -11.13
C MET A 444 11.26 -33.78 -9.80
N ARG A 445 11.26 -34.60 -8.73
CA ARG A 445 10.91 -34.14 -7.37
C ARG A 445 11.90 -33.13 -6.77
N ARG A 446 13.07 -32.92 -7.39
CA ARG A 446 14.02 -31.87 -6.99
C ARG A 446 13.70 -30.52 -7.66
N LEU A 447 13.02 -30.53 -8.80
CA LEU A 447 12.70 -29.31 -9.56
C LEU A 447 12.02 -28.23 -8.72
N PRO A 448 11.01 -28.52 -7.88
CA PRO A 448 10.38 -27.48 -7.05
C PRO A 448 11.34 -26.82 -6.06
N GLY A 449 12.33 -27.58 -5.56
CA GLY A 449 13.36 -27.03 -4.69
C GLY A 449 14.37 -26.19 -5.47
N LEU A 450 14.74 -26.62 -6.68
CA LEU A 450 15.64 -25.87 -7.55
C LEU A 450 15.02 -24.56 -8.02
N THR A 451 13.75 -24.56 -8.43
CA THR A 451 13.04 -23.34 -8.83
C THR A 451 12.86 -22.38 -7.66
N LEU A 452 12.60 -22.89 -6.46
CA LEU A 452 12.54 -22.07 -5.23
C LEU A 452 13.88 -21.42 -4.90
N VAL A 453 14.99 -22.17 -4.97
CA VAL A 453 16.35 -21.64 -4.77
C VAL A 453 16.69 -20.60 -5.83
N ALA A 454 16.44 -20.91 -7.10
CA ALA A 454 16.69 -20.00 -8.22
C ALA A 454 15.89 -18.70 -8.08
N GLY A 455 14.59 -18.79 -7.73
CA GLY A 455 13.76 -17.61 -7.51
C GLY A 455 14.25 -16.76 -6.34
N TYR A 456 14.69 -17.37 -5.24
CA TYR A 456 15.26 -16.62 -4.11
C TYR A 456 16.57 -15.92 -4.47
N LEU A 457 17.50 -16.61 -5.15
CA LEU A 457 18.75 -16.01 -5.61
C LEU A 457 18.49 -14.90 -6.65
N ALA A 458 17.49 -15.08 -7.51
CA ALA A 458 17.08 -14.04 -8.45
C ALA A 458 16.54 -12.79 -7.73
N LEU A 459 15.77 -12.94 -6.64
CA LEU A 459 15.34 -11.80 -5.82
C LEU A 459 16.50 -11.10 -5.12
N ILE A 460 17.53 -11.85 -4.69
CA ILE A 460 18.75 -11.24 -4.16
C ILE A 460 19.43 -10.43 -5.27
N ALA A 461 19.65 -11.01 -6.45
CA ALA A 461 20.34 -10.32 -7.53
C ALA A 461 19.55 -9.11 -8.10
N SER A 462 18.23 -9.25 -8.24
CA SER A 462 17.34 -8.24 -8.78
C SER A 462 16.02 -8.25 -7.99
N PRO A 463 15.86 -7.35 -7.00
CA PRO A 463 14.67 -7.30 -6.14
C PRO A 463 13.36 -7.02 -6.88
N SER A 464 13.45 -6.42 -8.07
CA SER A 464 12.30 -6.08 -8.93
C SER A 464 11.83 -7.21 -9.83
N ILE A 465 12.58 -8.33 -9.93
CA ILE A 465 12.23 -9.43 -10.84
C ILE A 465 10.84 -10.00 -10.56
N ASP A 466 10.01 -10.12 -11.58
CA ASP A 466 8.67 -10.66 -11.44
C ASP A 466 8.67 -12.19 -11.47
N LEU A 467 8.33 -12.80 -10.32
CA LEU A 467 8.21 -14.25 -10.16
C LEU A 467 6.81 -14.78 -10.49
N ALA A 468 5.86 -13.91 -10.86
CA ALA A 468 4.48 -14.27 -11.15
C ALA A 468 4.36 -15.33 -12.25
N SER A 469 5.19 -15.21 -13.29
CA SER A 469 5.23 -16.07 -14.47
C SER A 469 5.89 -17.44 -14.22
N TRP A 470 6.52 -17.63 -13.06
CA TRP A 470 7.17 -18.90 -12.69
C TRP A 470 6.19 -19.92 -12.11
N GLU A 471 4.92 -19.54 -11.94
CA GLU A 471 3.83 -20.38 -11.45
C GLU A 471 2.56 -20.16 -12.28
N PRO A 472 1.70 -21.19 -12.47
CA PRO A 472 0.48 -21.09 -13.27
C PRO A 472 -0.66 -20.34 -12.56
N PHE A 473 -0.41 -19.71 -11.42
CA PHE A 473 -1.46 -19.19 -10.53
C PHE A 473 -2.12 -17.92 -11.05
N HIS A 474 -1.39 -17.08 -11.79
CA HIS A 474 -1.95 -15.88 -12.40
C HIS A 474 -2.98 -16.20 -13.50
N ALA A 475 -2.95 -17.41 -14.08
CA ALA A 475 -3.94 -17.85 -15.07
C ALA A 475 -5.39 -17.87 -14.55
N TYR A 476 -5.60 -17.92 -13.23
CA TYR A 476 -6.93 -17.87 -12.63
C TYR A 476 -7.56 -16.48 -12.69
N LEU A 477 -6.74 -15.44 -12.85
CA LEU A 477 -7.16 -14.07 -13.12
C LEU A 477 -7.40 -13.89 -14.63
N PHE A 478 -8.25 -14.73 -15.23
CA PHE A 478 -8.39 -14.88 -16.69
C PHE A 478 -8.66 -13.59 -17.47
N ARG A 479 -9.15 -12.53 -16.82
CA ARG A 479 -9.39 -11.21 -17.43
C ARG A 479 -8.10 -10.42 -17.68
N ILE A 480 -7.07 -10.64 -16.85
CA ILE A 480 -5.80 -9.89 -16.90
C ILE A 480 -4.58 -10.80 -17.10
N ALA A 481 -4.77 -12.11 -17.04
CA ALA A 481 -3.68 -13.07 -17.12
C ALA A 481 -2.95 -13.00 -18.47
N GLY A 482 -1.62 -12.93 -18.43
CA GLY A 482 -0.79 -13.03 -19.61
C GLY A 482 -0.89 -14.41 -20.28
N TRP A 483 -0.71 -14.44 -21.60
CA TRP A 483 -0.74 -15.67 -22.40
C TRP A 483 0.25 -16.74 -21.93
N SER A 484 1.42 -16.31 -21.43
CA SER A 484 2.43 -17.21 -20.86
C SER A 484 1.89 -17.97 -19.64
N SER A 485 1.26 -17.26 -18.71
CA SER A 485 0.64 -17.83 -17.50
C SER A 485 -0.49 -18.81 -17.85
N ILE A 486 -1.34 -18.46 -18.81
CA ILE A 486 -2.42 -19.34 -19.31
C ILE A 486 -1.85 -20.60 -19.96
N ALA A 487 -0.89 -20.45 -20.89
CA ALA A 487 -0.25 -21.57 -21.57
C ALA A 487 0.43 -22.51 -20.55
N PHE A 488 1.09 -21.95 -19.53
CA PHE A 488 1.71 -22.74 -18.48
C PHE A 488 0.68 -23.49 -17.62
N ALA A 489 -0.44 -22.86 -17.26
CA ALA A 489 -1.53 -23.51 -16.54
C ALA A 489 -2.17 -24.65 -17.35
N LEU A 490 -2.37 -24.46 -18.66
CA LEU A 490 -2.89 -25.50 -19.55
C LEU A 490 -1.90 -26.65 -19.71
N MET A 491 -0.61 -26.36 -19.86
CA MET A 491 0.45 -27.37 -19.97
C MET A 491 0.55 -28.23 -18.70
N THR A 492 0.52 -27.60 -17.53
CA THR A 492 0.56 -28.30 -16.23
C THR A 492 -0.70 -29.12 -15.98
N LEU A 493 -1.85 -28.66 -16.47
CA LEU A 493 -3.11 -29.40 -16.43
C LEU A 493 -3.11 -30.60 -17.38
N ALA A 494 -2.63 -30.42 -18.60
CA ALA A 494 -2.45 -31.48 -19.58
C ALA A 494 -1.55 -32.57 -19.03
N ALA A 495 -0.38 -32.22 -18.47
CA ALA A 495 0.50 -33.17 -17.80
C ALA A 495 -0.21 -33.91 -16.64
N SER A 496 -1.07 -33.21 -15.89
CA SER A 496 -1.80 -33.78 -14.75
C SER A 496 -2.93 -34.75 -15.15
N SER A 497 -3.41 -34.67 -16.40
CA SER A 497 -4.37 -35.62 -16.96
C SER A 497 -3.76 -37.01 -17.23
N PHE A 498 -2.43 -37.08 -17.37
CA PHE A 498 -1.68 -38.33 -17.56
C PHE A 498 -0.95 -38.79 -16.29
N ILE A 499 -0.42 -37.84 -15.51
CA ILE A 499 0.36 -38.11 -14.30
C ILE A 499 -0.36 -37.49 -13.11
N PRO A 500 -0.82 -38.29 -12.13
CA PRO A 500 -1.58 -37.76 -11.00
C PRO A 500 -0.84 -36.63 -10.26
N MET A 501 -1.43 -35.44 -10.25
CA MET A 501 -0.91 -34.25 -9.55
C MET A 501 0.49 -33.84 -10.03
N ALA A 502 0.72 -33.85 -11.35
CA ALA A 502 2.05 -33.71 -11.95
C ALA A 502 2.78 -32.45 -11.45
N TYR A 503 2.17 -31.28 -11.59
CA TYR A 503 2.77 -30.02 -11.17
C TYR A 503 2.85 -29.90 -9.65
N CYS A 504 1.77 -30.18 -8.92
CA CYS A 504 1.79 -30.06 -7.45
C CYS A 504 2.85 -30.98 -6.80
N ARG A 505 3.23 -32.09 -7.43
CA ARG A 505 4.25 -33.02 -6.92
C ARG A 505 5.66 -32.72 -7.46
N MET A 506 5.78 -32.20 -8.67
CA MET A 506 7.07 -32.16 -9.40
C MET A 506 7.43 -30.78 -9.96
N GLY A 507 6.57 -29.77 -9.86
CA GLY A 507 6.80 -28.44 -10.43
C GLY A 507 6.48 -27.25 -9.54
N CYS A 508 5.69 -27.41 -8.47
CA CYS A 508 5.20 -26.30 -7.65
C CYS A 508 6.18 -25.86 -6.53
N PRO A 509 6.88 -24.71 -6.66
CA PRO A 509 7.82 -24.23 -5.64
C PRO A 509 7.11 -23.75 -4.38
N THR A 510 5.97 -23.05 -4.49
CA THR A 510 5.17 -22.65 -3.31
C THR A 510 4.75 -23.85 -2.47
N GLY A 511 4.32 -24.93 -3.13
CA GLY A 511 3.97 -26.20 -2.46
C GLY A 511 5.18 -26.84 -1.77
N ARG A 512 6.38 -26.71 -2.36
CA ARG A 512 7.63 -27.22 -1.78
C ARG A 512 8.03 -26.45 -0.53
N LEU A 513 7.88 -25.13 -0.52
CA LEU A 513 8.13 -24.28 0.64
C LEU A 513 7.20 -24.66 1.81
N ILE A 514 5.89 -24.78 1.55
CA ILE A 514 4.89 -25.15 2.56
C ILE A 514 5.15 -26.57 3.10
N ASP A 515 5.53 -27.53 2.24
CA ASP A 515 5.87 -28.89 2.68
C ASP A 515 7.20 -28.95 3.46
N TYR A 516 8.13 -28.03 3.22
CA TYR A 516 9.40 -27.96 3.94
C TYR A 516 9.22 -27.51 5.41
N VAL A 517 8.34 -26.54 5.65
CA VAL A 517 8.01 -26.07 7.01
C VAL A 517 7.06 -27.00 7.77
N ARG A 518 6.50 -28.01 7.09
CA ARG A 518 5.52 -28.94 7.67
C ARG A 518 6.13 -29.88 8.71
N LEU A 519 5.39 -30.11 9.79
CA LEU A 519 5.76 -31.08 10.81
C LEU A 519 5.64 -32.50 10.25
N SER A 520 6.74 -33.26 10.32
CA SER A 520 6.82 -34.63 9.84
C SER A 520 7.40 -35.55 10.91
N ALA A 521 7.18 -36.87 10.75
CA ALA A 521 7.77 -37.85 11.67
C ALA A 521 9.32 -37.83 11.62
N THR A 522 9.89 -37.41 10.49
CA THR A 522 11.33 -37.31 10.24
C THR A 522 11.90 -35.92 10.52
N SER A 523 11.11 -34.98 11.07
CA SER A 523 11.60 -33.63 11.38
C SER A 523 12.73 -33.59 12.42
N HIS A 524 12.98 -34.69 13.15
CA HIS A 524 14.14 -34.84 14.03
C HIS A 524 15.48 -35.01 13.31
N ARG A 525 15.48 -35.27 12.00
CA ARG A 525 16.69 -35.52 11.21
C ARG A 525 17.05 -34.30 10.37
N PHE A 526 18.34 -33.99 10.33
CA PHE A 526 18.90 -33.04 9.38
C PHE A 526 18.85 -33.62 7.97
N GLN A 527 18.31 -32.86 7.02
CA GLN A 527 18.13 -33.25 5.62
C GLN A 527 19.05 -32.42 4.72
N ARG A 528 19.30 -32.90 3.49
CA ARG A 528 20.07 -32.14 2.49
C ARG A 528 19.46 -30.76 2.18
N SER A 529 18.14 -30.63 2.27
CA SER A 529 17.45 -29.35 2.15
C SER A 529 17.80 -28.37 3.25
N ASP A 530 18.09 -28.84 4.47
CA ASP A 530 18.51 -27.98 5.58
C ASP A 530 19.90 -27.38 5.30
N ALA A 531 20.82 -28.17 4.74
CA ALA A 531 22.12 -27.66 4.30
C ALA A 531 22.01 -26.60 3.20
N ILE A 532 21.09 -26.78 2.24
CA ILE A 532 20.83 -25.79 1.18
C ILE A 532 20.29 -24.50 1.79
N VAL A 533 19.35 -24.58 2.73
CA VAL A 533 18.80 -23.40 3.43
C VAL A 533 19.87 -22.64 4.20
N VAL A 534 20.77 -23.35 4.88
CA VAL A 534 21.92 -22.72 5.56
C VAL A 534 22.85 -22.03 4.55
N ALA A 535 23.14 -22.67 3.42
CA ALA A 535 23.95 -22.06 2.36
C ALA A 535 23.28 -20.80 1.79
N MET A 536 21.96 -20.84 1.57
CA MET A 536 21.19 -19.67 1.12
C MET A 536 21.22 -18.53 2.14
N LEU A 537 21.15 -18.85 3.45
CA LEU A 537 21.26 -17.85 4.51
C LEU A 537 22.62 -17.15 4.48
N ILE A 538 23.70 -17.91 4.30
CA ILE A 538 25.06 -17.35 4.18
C ILE A 538 25.14 -16.39 2.99
N VAL A 539 24.62 -16.79 1.83
CA VAL A 539 24.59 -15.93 0.63
C VAL A 539 23.74 -14.68 0.86
N ALA A 540 22.57 -14.82 1.50
CA ALA A 540 21.68 -13.70 1.77
C ALA A 540 22.31 -12.68 2.73
N VAL A 541 22.95 -13.16 3.81
CA VAL A 541 23.67 -12.29 4.77
C VAL A 541 24.87 -11.61 4.10
N ALA A 542 25.64 -12.32 3.29
CA ALA A 542 26.75 -11.72 2.55
C ALA A 542 26.26 -10.62 1.60
N ALA A 543 25.17 -10.87 0.88
CA ALA A 543 24.57 -9.91 -0.05
C ALA A 543 23.84 -8.74 0.63
N SER A 544 23.42 -8.88 1.89
CA SER A 544 22.88 -7.76 2.68
C SER A 544 24.00 -6.88 3.23
N VAL A 545 25.10 -7.47 3.69
CA VAL A 545 26.28 -6.72 4.17
C VAL A 545 26.91 -5.91 3.05
N SER A 546 26.93 -6.42 1.81
CA SER A 546 27.48 -5.68 0.66
C SER A 546 26.60 -4.51 0.17
N ARG A 547 25.38 -4.36 0.69
CA ARG A 547 24.44 -3.27 0.33
C ARG A 547 24.32 -2.18 1.37
N LEU A 548 24.75 -2.46 2.61
CA LEU A 548 24.99 -1.48 3.65
C LEU A 548 26.30 -0.75 3.31
#